data_AF-A0A2E0QF98-F1
#
_entry.id   AF-A0A2E0QF98-F1
#
_cell.length_a   1.000
_cell.length_b   1.000
_cell.length_c   1.000
_cell.angle_alpha   90.00
_cell.angle_beta   90.00
_cell.angle_gamma   90.00
#
_symmetry.space_group_name_H-M   'P 1'
#
loop_
_entity.id
_entity.type
_entity.pdbx_description
1 polymer ?
#
loop_
_entity_poly.entity_id
_entity_poly.type
_entity_poly.pdbx_seq_one_letter_code
_entity_poly.pdbx_strand_id
1 'polypeptide(L)'
;MDDHDSPITLHGGATLAKAIVAESEGHWSVPEGTILASAMRRVVSFVVDVIIVTTILMIGTRSMIRNAWNLTLWTTSEFHFALAFALVLLTSHWLYWRVTGVIFSRSLG
;
A
#
# COMPACT_ATOMS: atom_id res chain seq x y z
N MET A 1 51.94 10.07 11.34
CA MET A 1 52.07 8.61 11.24
C MET A 1 51.34 8.05 12.45
N ASP A 2 50.15 7.47 12.33
CA ASP A 2 49.52 6.92 11.14
C ASP A 2 48.00 6.89 11.33
N ASP A 3 47.29 6.99 10.22
CA ASP A 3 45.85 7.05 10.06
C ASP A 3 45.15 5.79 10.56
N HIS A 4 44.13 5.94 11.39
CA HIS A 4 43.05 4.96 11.51
C HIS A 4 41.69 5.65 11.41
N ASP A 5 41.48 6.33 10.28
CA ASP A 5 40.15 6.38 9.66
C ASP A 5 39.69 4.93 9.48
N SER A 6 38.66 4.54 10.23
CA SER A 6 37.92 3.31 9.96
C SER A 6 36.71 3.69 9.12
N PRO A 7 36.74 3.55 7.77
CA PRO A 7 35.71 4.08 6.88
C PRO A 7 34.68 3.00 6.54
N ILE A 8 34.39 2.08 7.48
CA ILE A 8 33.43 1.00 7.27
C ILE A 8 32.44 1.01 8.43
N THR A 9 31.30 1.66 8.19
CA THR A 9 30.09 1.43 8.96
C THR A 9 29.47 0.14 8.46
N LEU A 10 29.41 -0.85 9.36
CA LEU A 10 28.80 -2.15 9.11
C LEU A 10 27.31 -1.91 8.74
N HIS A 11 26.96 -2.07 7.47
CA HIS A 11 25.57 -2.11 7.00
C HIS A 11 24.90 -3.41 7.50
N GLY A 12 24.68 -3.48 8.82
CA GLY A 12 23.89 -4.52 9.46
C GLY A 12 22.41 -4.23 9.28
N GLY A 13 21.84 -4.68 8.16
CA GLY A 13 20.40 -4.90 8.02
C GLY A 13 19.48 -3.69 8.20
N ALA A 14 19.95 -2.48 7.91
CA ALA A 14 19.10 -1.29 7.93
C ALA A 14 18.18 -1.28 6.69
N THR A 15 16.86 -1.25 6.91
CA THR A 15 15.87 -1.05 5.85
C THR A 15 16.18 0.24 5.09
N LEU A 16 15.92 0.31 3.78
CA LEU A 16 16.18 1.51 2.95
C LEU A 16 15.62 2.81 3.59
N ALA A 17 14.53 2.68 4.35
CA ALA A 17 13.96 3.77 5.14
C ALA A 17 14.89 4.29 6.27
N LYS A 18 15.62 3.42 6.99
CA LYS A 18 16.65 3.85 7.97
C LYS A 18 17.80 4.56 7.26
N ALA A 19 18.20 4.11 6.07
CA ALA A 19 19.29 4.72 5.31
C ALA A 19 18.94 6.14 4.84
N ILE A 20 17.74 6.33 4.27
CA ILE A 20 17.29 7.65 3.79
C ILE A 20 17.11 8.64 4.94
N VAL A 21 16.56 8.20 6.07
CA VAL A 21 16.35 9.10 7.22
C VAL A 21 17.66 9.42 7.94
N ALA A 22 18.59 8.47 8.02
CA ALA A 22 19.94 8.73 8.53
C ALA A 22 20.76 9.66 7.62
N GLU A 23 20.47 9.69 6.32
CA GLU A 23 21.08 10.59 5.34
C GLU A 23 20.45 12.00 5.39
N SER A 24 19.13 12.11 5.62
CA SER A 24 18.42 13.40 5.64
C SER A 24 18.57 14.17 6.96
N GLU A 25 18.60 13.46 8.08
CA GLU A 25 18.73 14.05 9.42
C GLU A 25 19.99 13.50 10.06
N GLY A 26 21.08 14.26 9.95
CA GLY A 26 22.39 13.88 10.45
C GLY A 26 22.30 13.20 11.83
N HIS A 27 23.12 12.14 11.99
CA HIS A 27 23.49 11.44 13.23
C HIS A 27 22.40 11.01 14.24
N TRP A 28 21.11 11.27 14.02
CA TRP A 28 20.07 10.90 14.98
C TRP A 28 19.52 9.51 14.67
N SER A 29 19.76 8.54 15.56
CA SER A 29 19.21 7.20 15.44
C SER A 29 17.70 7.22 15.67
N VAL A 30 16.93 7.16 14.59
CA VAL A 30 15.48 7.15 14.66
C VAL A 30 15.00 5.90 15.40
N PRO A 31 14.20 6.04 16.47
CA PRO A 31 13.67 4.90 17.21
C PRO A 31 12.93 3.92 16.30
N GLU A 32 13.11 2.61 16.50
CA GLU A 32 12.53 1.59 15.62
C GLU A 32 10.99 1.68 15.52
N GLY A 33 10.35 2.14 16.58
CA GLY A 33 8.90 2.39 16.62
C GLY A 33 8.42 3.51 15.71
N THR A 34 9.27 4.49 15.37
CA THR A 34 8.88 5.62 14.49
C THR A 34 8.71 5.17 13.05
N ILE A 35 9.59 4.28 12.57
CA ILE A 35 9.51 3.72 11.22
C ILE A 35 8.30 2.77 11.13
N LEU A 36 8.09 1.92 12.14
CA LEU A 36 6.94 1.02 12.18
C LEU A 36 5.60 1.79 12.30
N ALA A 37 5.57 2.87 13.09
CA ALA A 37 4.41 3.76 13.20
C ALA A 37 4.08 4.40 11.84
N SER A 38 5.09 4.80 11.07
CA SER A 38 4.89 5.33 9.71
C SER A 38 4.31 4.28 8.75
N ALA A 39 4.77 3.03 8.84
CA ALA A 39 4.25 1.92 8.03
C ALA A 39 2.81 1.57 8.41
N MET A 40 2.49 1.53 9.71
CA MET A 40 1.12 1.29 10.19
C MET A 40 0.17 2.39 9.71
N ARG A 41 0.62 3.66 9.70
CA ARG A 41 -0.18 4.77 9.16
C ARG A 41 -0.52 4.59 7.68
N ARG A 42 0.43 4.08 6.89
CA ARG A 42 0.22 3.75 5.47
C ARG A 42 -0.80 2.62 5.31
N VAL A 43 -0.67 1.54 6.08
CA VAL A 43 -1.62 0.41 6.06
C VAL A 43 -3.02 0.84 6.45
N VAL A 44 -3.17 1.59 7.54
CA VAL A 44 -4.49 2.08 7.98
C VAL A 44 -5.11 2.96 6.91
N SER A 45 -4.34 3.88 6.30
CA SER A 45 -4.86 4.70 5.22
C SER A 45 -5.30 3.88 4.00
N PHE A 46 -4.53 2.86 3.62
CA PHE A 46 -4.89 1.93 2.54
C PHE A 46 -6.20 1.20 2.85
N VAL A 47 -6.37 0.71 4.09
CA VAL A 47 -7.59 0.00 4.51
C VAL A 47 -8.80 0.93 4.45
N VAL A 48 -8.67 2.17 4.93
CA VAL A 48 -9.75 3.17 4.86
C VAL A 48 -10.14 3.44 3.42
N ASP A 49 -9.16 3.62 2.53
CA ASP A 49 -9.39 3.86 1.11
C ASP A 49 -10.14 2.68 0.46
N VAL A 50 -9.74 1.44 0.74
CA VAL A 50 -10.42 0.22 0.25
C VAL A 50 -11.86 0.14 0.74
N ILE A 51 -12.11 0.45 2.01
CA ILE A 51 -13.47 0.46 2.58
C ILE A 51 -14.34 1.50 1.87
N ILE A 52 -13.82 2.72 1.66
CA ILE A 52 -14.56 3.80 0.99
C ILE A 52 -14.92 3.40 -0.45
N VAL A 53 -13.94 2.96 -1.24
CA VAL A 53 -14.16 2.58 -2.64
C VAL A 53 -15.13 1.41 -2.74
N THR A 54 -14.95 0.38 -1.91
CA THR A 54 -15.83 -0.80 -1.91
C THR A 54 -17.25 -0.45 -1.47
N THR A 55 -17.41 0.48 -0.52
CA THR A 55 -18.74 0.96 -0.08
C THR A 55 -19.47 1.69 -1.20
N ILE A 56 -18.78 2.58 -1.92
CA ILE A 56 -19.34 3.28 -3.08
C ILE A 56 -19.76 2.27 -4.16
N LEU A 57 -18.91 1.28 -4.44
CA LEU A 57 -19.23 0.22 -5.40
C LEU A 57 -20.41 -0.63 -4.95
N MET A 58 -20.52 -0.95 -3.65
CA MET A 58 -21.67 -1.68 -3.12
C MET A 58 -22.98 -0.92 -3.36
N ILE A 59 -22.99 0.40 -3.16
CA ILE A 59 -24.17 1.22 -3.41
C ILE A 59 -24.45 1.29 -4.92
N GLY A 60 -23.44 1.63 -5.73
CA GLY A 60 -23.58 1.79 -7.19
C GLY A 60 -23.99 0.52 -7.93
N THR A 61 -23.57 -0.65 -7.47
CA THR A 61 -23.88 -1.96 -8.07
C THR A 61 -25.05 -2.69 -7.40
N ARG A 62 -25.77 -2.04 -6.46
CA ARG A 62 -26.83 -2.69 -5.66
C ARG A 62 -26.34 -3.99 -4.99
N SER A 63 -25.12 -3.96 -4.45
CA SER A 63 -24.41 -5.09 -3.83
C SER A 63 -24.01 -6.24 -4.76
N MET A 64 -24.15 -6.12 -6.08
CA MET A 64 -23.71 -7.16 -7.02
C MET A 64 -22.18 -7.34 -7.04
N ILE A 65 -21.43 -6.33 -6.57
CA ILE A 65 -19.96 -6.43 -6.41
C ILE A 65 -19.51 -7.62 -5.53
N ARG A 66 -20.38 -8.14 -4.65
CA ARG A 66 -20.11 -9.34 -3.87
C ARG A 66 -19.87 -10.59 -4.73
N ASN A 67 -20.38 -10.61 -5.95
CA ASN A 67 -20.16 -11.72 -6.89
C ASN A 67 -18.68 -11.91 -7.23
N ALA A 68 -17.86 -10.86 -7.15
CA ALA A 68 -16.41 -10.97 -7.33
C ALA A 68 -15.76 -11.91 -6.29
N TRP A 69 -16.33 -11.96 -5.07
CA TRP A 69 -15.83 -12.76 -3.95
C TRP A 69 -16.53 -14.11 -3.81
N ASN A 70 -17.49 -14.42 -4.68
CA ASN A 70 -18.24 -15.66 -4.61
C ASN A 70 -17.45 -16.80 -5.28
N LEU A 71 -16.73 -17.59 -4.46
CA LEU A 71 -15.92 -18.71 -4.92
C LEU A 71 -16.70 -19.79 -5.66
N THR A 72 -17.99 -19.99 -5.34
CA THR A 72 -18.86 -20.94 -6.04
C THR A 72 -19.16 -20.50 -7.47
N LEU A 73 -19.27 -19.20 -7.69
CA LEU A 73 -19.48 -18.62 -9.02
C LEU A 73 -18.25 -18.81 -9.91
N TRP A 74 -17.05 -18.74 -9.33
CA TRP A 74 -15.77 -18.96 -10.05
C TRP A 74 -15.58 -20.39 -10.57
N THR A 75 -16.24 -21.39 -9.96
CA THR A 75 -16.13 -22.80 -10.36
C THR A 75 -17.27 -23.27 -11.27
N THR A 76 -18.24 -22.39 -11.57
CA THR A 76 -19.41 -22.67 -12.39
C THR A 76 -19.23 -22.12 -13.81
N SER A 77 -20.05 -22.58 -14.77
CA SER A 77 -20.09 -22.02 -16.14
C SER A 77 -20.42 -20.51 -16.18
N GLU A 78 -20.94 -19.95 -15.08
CA GLU A 78 -21.29 -18.53 -14.93
C GLU A 78 -20.13 -17.67 -14.39
N PHE A 79 -18.88 -18.16 -14.43
CA PHE A 79 -17.71 -17.45 -13.90
C PHE A 79 -17.54 -16.03 -14.46
N HIS A 80 -18.04 -15.78 -15.67
CA HIS A 80 -18.03 -14.48 -16.35
C HIS A 80 -18.59 -13.35 -15.48
N PHE A 81 -19.63 -13.62 -14.68
CA PHE A 81 -20.20 -12.63 -13.77
C PHE A 81 -19.24 -12.27 -12.65
N ALA A 82 -18.59 -13.27 -12.04
CA ALA A 82 -17.59 -13.04 -11.00
C ALA A 82 -16.38 -12.29 -11.56
N LEU A 83 -15.91 -12.68 -12.75
CA LEU A 83 -14.80 -12.03 -13.45
C LEU A 83 -15.12 -10.58 -13.80
N ALA A 84 -16.31 -10.30 -14.33
CA ALA A 84 -16.72 -8.93 -14.66
C ALA A 84 -16.70 -8.02 -13.41
N PHE A 85 -17.27 -8.47 -12.29
CA PHE A 85 -17.26 -7.69 -11.05
C PHE A 85 -15.86 -7.61 -10.42
N ALA A 86 -15.01 -8.62 -10.59
CA ALA A 86 -13.62 -8.56 -10.15
C ALA A 86 -12.82 -7.53 -10.95
N LEU A 87 -13.02 -7.46 -12.26
CA LEU A 87 -12.43 -6.42 -13.11
C LEU A 87 -12.92 -5.04 -12.68
N VAL A 88 -14.22 -4.84 -12.49
CA VAL A 88 -14.78 -3.57 -12.00
C VAL A 88 -14.15 -3.18 -10.66
N LEU A 89 -13.99 -4.13 -9.73
CA LEU A 89 -13.36 -3.88 -8.43
C LEU A 89 -11.91 -3.43 -8.60
N LEU A 90 -11.10 -4.15 -9.39
CA LEU A 90 -9.70 -3.83 -9.64
C LEU A 90 -9.53 -2.50 -10.37
N THR A 91 -10.28 -2.26 -11.44
CA THR A 91 -10.19 -1.01 -12.20
C THR A 91 -10.63 0.19 -11.39
N SER A 92 -11.66 0.03 -10.55
CA SER A 92 -12.15 1.13 -9.70
C SER A 92 -11.15 1.49 -8.62
N HIS A 93 -10.52 0.50 -7.97
CA HIS A 93 -9.43 0.76 -7.04
C HIS A 93 -8.27 1.39 -7.79
N TRP A 94 -7.79 0.79 -8.88
CA TRP A 94 -6.70 1.36 -9.67
C TRP A 94 -6.97 2.81 -10.08
N LEU A 95 -8.18 3.14 -10.53
CA LEU A 95 -8.58 4.49 -10.89
C LEU A 95 -8.58 5.42 -9.69
N TYR A 96 -9.14 4.99 -8.55
CA TYR A 96 -9.10 5.72 -7.30
C TYR A 96 -7.66 6.09 -6.94
N TRP A 97 -6.76 5.10 -6.88
CA TRP A 97 -5.35 5.29 -6.55
C TRP A 97 -4.61 6.14 -7.59
N ARG A 98 -4.93 5.99 -8.88
CA ARG A 98 -4.33 6.81 -9.93
C ARG A 98 -4.73 8.27 -9.81
N VAL A 99 -6.00 8.55 -9.52
CA VAL A 99 -6.50 9.92 -9.38
C VAL A 99 -6.01 10.54 -8.07
N THR A 100 -6.14 9.83 -6.94
CA THR A 100 -5.70 10.35 -5.64
C THR A 100 -4.18 10.41 -5.51
N GLY A 101 -3.45 9.47 -6.10
CA GLY A 101 -1.99 9.48 -6.13
C GLY A 101 -1.42 10.67 -6.90
N VAL A 102 -2.05 11.04 -8.03
CA VAL A 102 -1.67 12.23 -8.81
C VAL A 102 -2.05 13.53 -8.09
N ILE A 103 -3.24 13.61 -7.50
CA ILE A 103 -3.75 14.85 -6.88
C ILE A 103 -3.08 15.12 -5.53
N PHE A 104 -2.88 14.10 -4.70
CA PHE A 104 -2.36 14.25 -3.34
C PHE A 104 -0.87 13.92 -3.22
N SER A 105 -0.16 13.70 -4.34
CA SER A 105 1.22 13.18 -4.37
C SER A 105 1.42 11.97 -3.45
N ARG A 106 0.37 11.15 -3.28
CA ARG A 106 0.42 9.93 -2.49
C ARG A 106 0.95 8.82 -3.38
N SER A 107 2.27 8.70 -3.48
CA SER A 107 2.87 7.45 -3.94
C SER A 107 2.59 6.36 -2.88
N LEU A 108 2.47 5.12 -3.30
CA LEU A 108 2.75 3.97 -2.43
C LEU A 108 4.23 4.11 -2.07
N GLY A 109 4.53 4.95 -1.06
CA GLY A 109 5.87 5.47 -0.81
C GLY A 109 6.90 4.40 -0.55
#